data_AF-A0A7S1N0N1-F1
#
_entry.id   AF-A0A7S1N0N1-F1
#
_cell.length_a   1.000
_cell.length_b   1.000
_cell.length_c   1.000
_cell.angle_alpha   90.00
_cell.angle_beta   90.00
_cell.angle_gamma   90.00
#
_symmetry.space_group_name_H-M   'P 1'
#
loop_
_entity.id
_entity.type
_entity.pdbx_description
1 polymer ?
#
loop_
_entity_poly.entity_id
_entity_poly.type
_entity_poly.pdbx_seq_one_letter_code
_entity_poly.pdbx_strand_id
1 'polypeptide(L)'
;FRLSTPMGLGRNLLLGVCALCALPSALGLVTYKEKIPNGNAVMEGGSLWPGVGHTSRNGSGPRNQFGIDFAAAGRTWTVSFCNMDSDGDGRSNGEELGDPGCVWQVGATPARTTDITHPGIKNTWASSPVPDKSPSPSPSPSPS
;
A
#
# COMPACT_ATOMS: atom_id res chain seq x y z
N PHE A 1 -16.76 86.30 6.10
CA PHE A 1 -15.73 86.13 5.05
C PHE A 1 -14.93 84.86 5.36
N ARG A 2 -14.76 83.98 4.36
CA ARG A 2 -14.08 82.68 4.47
C ARG A 2 -12.56 82.84 4.58
N LEU A 3 -11.90 81.87 5.22
CA LEU A 3 -10.68 81.15 4.78
C LEU A 3 -10.49 79.96 5.76
N SER A 4 -10.72 78.72 5.35
CA SER A 4 -9.74 77.75 4.81
C SER A 4 -9.06 76.88 5.89
N THR A 5 -9.32 75.57 5.81
CA THR A 5 -8.60 74.42 6.39
C THR A 5 -7.12 74.36 5.90
N PRO A 6 -6.19 73.47 6.36
CA PRO A 6 -6.34 72.29 7.23
C PRO A 6 -5.25 72.11 8.33
N MET A 7 -5.48 71.25 9.34
CA MET A 7 -4.38 70.54 10.01
C MET A 7 -4.45 69.07 9.64
N GLY A 8 -3.63 68.68 8.67
CA GLY A 8 -3.36 67.28 8.37
C GLY A 8 -2.45 66.70 9.43
N LEU A 9 -2.97 65.79 10.25
CA LEU A 9 -2.16 64.95 11.11
C LEU A 9 -1.72 63.75 10.26
N GLY A 10 -0.47 63.80 9.80
CA GLY A 10 0.18 62.72 9.06
C GLY A 10 0.14 61.43 9.87
N ARG A 11 -0.64 60.46 9.41
CA ARG A 11 -0.69 59.11 9.97
C ARG A 11 0.48 58.34 9.37
N ASN A 12 1.54 58.16 10.16
CA ASN A 12 2.61 57.21 9.86
C ASN A 12 1.99 55.82 9.67
N LEU A 13 1.75 55.43 8.42
CA LEU A 13 1.39 54.07 8.06
C LEU A 13 2.65 53.35 7.59
N LEU A 14 3.51 53.01 8.55
CA LEU A 14 4.51 51.97 8.40
C LEU A 14 3.94 50.71 9.03
N LEU A 15 3.30 49.87 8.22
CA LEU A 15 3.21 48.44 8.49
C LEU A 15 3.10 47.71 7.14
N GLY A 16 4.28 47.32 6.62
CA GLY A 16 4.34 46.17 5.74
C GLY A 16 4.03 44.91 6.54
N VAL A 17 3.40 43.93 5.88
CA VAL A 17 3.95 42.61 5.61
C VAL A 17 3.03 42.01 4.54
N CYS A 18 3.60 41.71 3.38
CA CYS A 18 2.94 40.94 2.34
C CYS A 18 2.70 39.53 2.89
N ALA A 19 1.47 39.21 3.29
CA ALA A 19 1.10 37.87 3.71
C ALA A 19 1.04 36.97 2.47
N LEU A 20 2.20 36.52 2.02
CA LEU A 20 2.30 35.41 1.08
C LEU A 20 1.85 34.16 1.85
N CYS A 21 0.58 33.81 1.73
CA CYS A 21 0.06 32.55 2.22
C CYS A 21 0.83 31.42 1.55
N ALA A 22 1.87 30.92 2.21
CA ALA A 22 2.47 29.64 1.89
C ALA A 22 1.39 28.59 2.13
N LEU A 23 0.73 28.15 1.05
CA LEU A 23 -0.11 26.97 1.07
C LEU A 23 0.75 25.83 1.63
N PRO A 24 0.35 25.16 2.72
CA PRO A 24 1.04 23.96 3.15
C PRO A 24 0.96 22.98 1.99
N SER A 25 2.10 22.64 1.39
CA SER A 25 2.17 21.52 0.46
C SER A 25 1.65 20.30 1.23
N ALA A 26 0.55 19.73 0.78
CA ALA A 26 0.04 18.49 1.35
C ALA A 26 1.13 17.44 1.18
N LEU A 27 1.85 17.14 2.26
CA LEU A 27 2.74 15.99 2.32
C LEU A 27 1.82 14.78 2.19
N GLY A 28 1.77 14.22 0.98
CA GLY A 28 0.97 13.02 0.70
C GLY A 28 1.38 11.93 1.67
N LEU A 29 0.44 11.49 2.51
CA LEU A 29 0.64 10.37 3.42
C LEU A 29 0.81 9.12 2.54
N VAL A 30 2.05 8.67 2.34
CA VAL A 30 2.32 7.39 1.66
C VAL A 30 1.57 6.30 2.43
N THR A 31 0.56 5.73 1.79
CA THR A 31 -0.24 4.67 2.42
C THR A 31 0.43 3.32 2.19
N TYR A 32 0.30 2.37 3.13
CA TYR A 32 0.95 1.05 3.01
C TYR A 32 0.52 0.26 1.76
N LYS A 33 -0.68 0.52 1.23
CA LYS A 33 -1.16 -0.06 -0.03
C LYS A 33 -0.37 0.39 -1.26
N GLU A 34 0.38 1.49 -1.20
CA GLU A 34 1.31 1.90 -2.26
C GLU A 34 2.63 1.13 -2.21
N LYS A 35 2.90 0.40 -1.12
CA LYS A 35 4.11 -0.41 -0.93
C LYS A 35 3.92 -1.88 -1.33
N ILE A 36 2.80 -2.21 -1.96
CA ILE A 36 2.49 -3.55 -2.48
C ILE A 36 1.95 -3.40 -3.91
N PRO A 37 2.18 -4.39 -4.80
CA PRO A 37 1.62 -4.34 -6.14
C PRO A 37 0.10 -4.38 -6.09
N ASN A 38 -0.55 -3.63 -6.98
CA ASN A 38 -2.01 -3.54 -7.10
C ASN A 38 -2.78 -3.24 -5.79
N GLY A 39 -2.15 -2.68 -4.75
CA GLY A 39 -2.82 -2.47 -3.45
C GLY A 39 -4.04 -1.54 -3.48
N ASN A 40 -4.22 -0.76 -4.55
CA ASN A 40 -5.40 0.07 -4.80
C ASN A 40 -6.50 -0.64 -5.60
N ALA A 41 -6.26 -1.84 -6.10
CA ALA A 41 -7.14 -2.58 -7.01
C ALA A 41 -7.65 -3.91 -6.42
N VAL A 42 -7.26 -4.25 -5.18
CA VAL A 42 -7.73 -5.46 -4.50
C VAL A 42 -9.24 -5.39 -4.29
N MET A 43 -9.93 -6.43 -4.74
CA MET A 43 -11.38 -6.58 -4.67
C MET A 43 -11.71 -7.84 -3.87
N GLU A 44 -12.80 -7.79 -3.12
CA GLU A 44 -13.38 -8.94 -2.42
C GLU A 44 -14.90 -8.78 -2.37
N GLY A 45 -15.65 -9.82 -2.73
CA GLY A 45 -17.12 -9.77 -2.78
C GLY A 45 -17.67 -8.67 -3.70
N GLY A 46 -16.98 -8.38 -4.81
CA GLY A 46 -17.38 -7.35 -5.79
C GLY A 46 -17.15 -5.90 -5.36
N SER A 47 -16.45 -5.66 -4.25
CA SER A 47 -16.16 -4.31 -3.75
C SER A 47 -14.66 -4.12 -3.50
N LEU A 48 -14.18 -2.88 -3.58
CA LEU A 48 -12.77 -2.52 -3.34
C LEU A 48 -12.38 -2.74 -1.88
N TRP A 49 -11.16 -3.20 -1.63
CA TRP A 49 -10.62 -3.43 -0.28
C TRP A 49 -9.32 -2.63 -0.06
N PRO A 50 -9.41 -1.30 0.17
CA PRO A 50 -8.23 -0.46 0.32
C PRO A 50 -7.38 -0.81 1.56
N GLY A 51 -7.98 -1.47 2.56
CA GLY A 51 -7.32 -1.96 3.77
C GLY A 51 -6.77 -3.38 3.63
N VAL A 52 -5.96 -3.67 2.61
CA VAL A 52 -5.51 -5.04 2.26
C VAL A 52 -4.95 -5.82 3.45
N GLY A 53 -4.21 -5.15 4.35
CA GLY A 53 -3.63 -5.77 5.55
C GLY A 53 -4.55 -5.83 6.79
N HIS A 54 -5.85 -5.61 6.64
CA HIS A 54 -6.82 -5.53 7.74
C HIS A 54 -8.03 -6.41 7.50
N THR A 55 -8.66 -6.87 8.60
CA THR A 55 -9.91 -7.63 8.56
C THR A 55 -11.12 -6.77 8.16
N SER A 56 -11.01 -5.44 8.29
CA SER A 56 -12.03 -4.50 7.82
C SER A 56 -11.59 -3.87 6.51
N ARG A 57 -12.53 -3.81 5.55
CA ARG A 57 -12.33 -3.29 4.19
C ARG A 57 -11.65 -1.93 4.10
N ASN A 58 -12.00 -1.01 5.00
CA ASN A 58 -11.50 0.35 5.01
C ASN A 58 -10.11 0.50 5.67
N GLY A 59 -9.49 -0.58 6.13
CA GLY A 59 -8.19 -0.54 6.80
C GLY A 59 -8.26 -0.24 8.30
N SER A 60 -9.46 -0.29 8.91
CA SER A 60 -9.61 -0.17 10.36
C SER A 60 -9.60 -1.55 11.05
N GLY A 61 -9.38 -1.53 12.36
CA GLY A 61 -9.43 -2.74 13.19
C GLY A 61 -8.19 -3.63 13.04
N PRO A 62 -8.29 -4.89 13.49
CA PRO A 62 -7.17 -5.84 13.51
C PRO A 62 -6.55 -6.06 12.13
N ARG A 63 -5.27 -6.44 12.13
CA ARG A 63 -4.61 -6.93 10.92
C ARG A 63 -5.07 -8.35 10.61
N ASN A 64 -5.20 -8.67 9.33
CA ASN A 64 -5.24 -10.06 8.88
C ASN A 64 -3.81 -10.63 8.82
N GLN A 65 -3.66 -11.90 8.45
CA GLN A 65 -2.35 -12.55 8.43
C GLN A 65 -1.38 -11.87 7.45
N PHE A 66 -1.83 -11.50 6.25
CA PHE A 66 -1.05 -10.67 5.31
C PHE A 66 -0.50 -9.39 5.95
N GLY A 67 -1.33 -8.66 6.70
CA GLY A 67 -0.91 -7.44 7.39
C GLY A 67 0.09 -7.70 8.51
N ILE A 68 -0.02 -8.83 9.20
CA ILE A 68 0.93 -9.27 10.23
C ILE A 68 2.28 -9.59 9.58
N ASP A 69 2.28 -10.37 8.50
CA ASP A 69 3.48 -10.78 7.78
C ASP A 69 4.14 -9.59 7.08
N PHE A 70 3.35 -8.66 6.53
CA PHE A 70 3.86 -7.41 5.99
C PHE A 70 4.54 -6.57 7.06
N ALA A 71 3.97 -6.52 8.28
CA ALA A 71 4.60 -5.83 9.39
C ALA A 71 5.91 -6.52 9.84
N ALA A 72 5.94 -7.85 9.86
CA ALA A 72 7.14 -8.63 10.14
C ALA A 72 8.24 -8.43 9.09
N ALA A 73 7.86 -8.25 7.82
CA ALA A 73 8.75 -7.89 6.72
C ALA A 73 9.20 -6.41 6.72
N GLY A 74 8.98 -5.68 7.83
CA GLY A 74 9.35 -4.27 7.92
C GLY A 74 8.50 -3.36 7.03
N ARG A 75 7.31 -3.81 6.61
CA ARG A 75 6.39 -3.11 5.71
C ARG A 75 7.03 -2.80 4.36
N THR A 76 7.76 -3.78 3.84
CA THR A 76 8.47 -3.75 2.57
C THR A 76 8.07 -4.96 1.73
N TRP A 77 7.87 -4.76 0.43
CA TRP A 77 7.68 -5.84 -0.54
C TRP A 77 8.99 -6.59 -0.80
N THR A 78 9.43 -7.38 0.19
CA THR A 78 10.62 -8.21 0.08
C THR A 78 10.33 -9.48 -0.72
N VAL A 79 11.34 -10.09 -1.33
CA VAL A 79 11.20 -11.39 -2.02
C VAL A 79 10.64 -12.46 -1.07
N SER A 80 11.08 -12.47 0.20
CA SER A 80 10.55 -13.41 1.19
C SER A 80 9.07 -13.18 1.46
N PHE A 81 8.64 -11.93 1.63
CA PHE A 81 7.24 -11.61 1.86
C PHE A 81 6.38 -11.89 0.63
N CYS A 82 6.86 -11.57 -0.56
CA CYS A 82 6.16 -11.86 -1.81
C CYS A 82 5.91 -13.36 -2.01
N ASN A 83 6.84 -14.22 -1.61
CA ASN A 83 6.70 -15.68 -1.72
C ASN A 83 5.90 -16.34 -0.58
N MET A 84 5.48 -15.59 0.45
CA MET A 84 4.63 -16.14 1.51
C MET A 84 3.21 -16.38 1.00
N ASP A 85 2.60 -17.47 1.43
CA ASP A 85 1.16 -17.72 1.33
C ASP A 85 0.54 -17.28 2.68
N SER A 86 0.19 -15.99 2.77
CA SER A 86 -0.19 -15.41 4.07
C SER A 86 -1.55 -15.88 4.54
N ASP A 87 -2.49 -16.10 3.62
CA ASP A 87 -3.82 -16.53 3.99
C ASP A 87 -3.98 -18.05 3.99
N GLY A 88 -3.10 -18.81 3.36
CA GLY A 88 -3.04 -20.27 3.41
C GLY A 88 -3.98 -20.93 2.41
N ASP A 89 -4.12 -20.36 1.22
CA ASP A 89 -4.91 -20.89 0.11
C ASP A 89 -4.08 -21.57 -1.00
N GLY A 90 -2.75 -21.62 -0.82
CA GLY A 90 -1.81 -22.25 -1.73
C GLY A 90 -1.22 -21.31 -2.78
N ARG A 91 -1.57 -20.01 -2.78
CA ARG A 91 -0.98 -18.99 -3.64
C ARG A 91 -0.08 -18.07 -2.83
N SER A 92 1.03 -17.66 -3.41
CA SER A 92 1.89 -16.64 -2.80
C SER A 92 1.28 -15.25 -2.94
N ASN A 93 1.59 -14.36 -2.00
CA ASN A 93 1.22 -12.95 -2.03
C ASN A 93 1.52 -12.30 -3.40
N GLY A 94 2.63 -12.68 -4.02
CA GLY A 94 3.02 -12.25 -5.37
C GLY A 94 2.10 -12.74 -6.47
N GLU A 95 1.75 -14.03 -6.48
CA GLU A 95 0.79 -14.59 -7.44
C GLU A 95 -0.59 -13.94 -7.32
N GLU A 96 -0.97 -13.57 -6.11
CA GLU A 96 -2.25 -12.95 -5.81
C GLU A 96 -2.28 -11.46 -6.15
N LEU A 97 -1.22 -10.71 -5.81
CA LEU A 97 -1.14 -9.27 -6.05
C LEU A 97 -0.53 -8.91 -7.42
N GLY A 98 -0.29 -9.88 -8.30
CA GLY A 98 0.13 -9.64 -9.69
C GLY A 98 1.63 -9.42 -9.90
N ASP A 99 2.46 -9.93 -8.98
CA ASP A 99 3.92 -10.02 -9.05
C ASP A 99 4.40 -11.47 -8.81
N PRO A 100 4.05 -12.44 -9.68
CA PRO A 100 4.43 -13.85 -9.49
C PRO A 100 5.94 -14.09 -9.56
N GLY A 101 6.71 -13.15 -10.13
CA GLY A 101 8.16 -13.23 -10.18
C GLY A 101 8.86 -12.62 -8.96
N CYS A 102 8.13 -11.98 -8.05
CA CYS A 102 8.68 -11.24 -6.92
C CYS A 102 9.74 -10.20 -7.32
N VAL A 103 9.51 -9.51 -8.44
CA VAL A 103 10.42 -8.50 -9.01
C VAL A 103 9.87 -7.08 -8.91
N TRP A 104 8.61 -6.91 -8.50
CA TRP A 104 8.00 -5.61 -8.37
C TRP A 104 8.70 -4.76 -7.33
N GLN A 105 8.84 -3.47 -7.63
CA GLN A 105 9.38 -2.46 -6.74
C GLN A 105 8.39 -1.30 -6.63
N VAL A 106 8.46 -0.56 -5.53
CA VAL A 106 7.56 0.57 -5.27
C VAL A 106 7.55 1.54 -6.46
N GLY A 107 6.36 1.80 -6.99
CA GLY A 107 6.14 2.67 -8.15
C GLY A 107 6.27 2.00 -9.53
N ALA A 108 6.71 0.74 -9.60
CA ALA A 108 6.73 -0.01 -10.86
C ALA A 108 5.32 -0.46 -11.29
N THR A 109 5.18 -0.83 -12.55
CA THR A 109 3.97 -1.52 -13.04
C THR A 109 4.03 -3.00 -12.65
N PRO A 110 3.03 -3.55 -11.96
CA PRO A 110 2.94 -4.99 -11.70
C PRO A 110 2.90 -5.80 -12.98
N ALA A 111 3.38 -7.05 -12.94
CA ALA A 111 3.39 -7.94 -14.10
C ALA A 111 1.97 -8.26 -14.60
N ARG A 112 0.99 -8.27 -13.69
CA ARG A 112 -0.44 -8.42 -13.98
C ARG A 112 -1.26 -7.47 -13.13
N THR A 113 -2.35 -6.97 -13.70
CA THR A 113 -3.34 -6.12 -13.00
C THR A 113 -4.74 -6.74 -12.97
N THR A 114 -4.91 -7.88 -13.64
CA THR A 114 -6.16 -8.63 -13.74
C THR A 114 -6.00 -9.99 -13.07
N ASP A 115 -7.12 -10.60 -12.69
CA ASP A 115 -7.16 -11.92 -12.05
C ASP A 115 -6.25 -11.99 -10.80
N ILE A 116 -6.20 -10.85 -10.11
CA ILE A 116 -5.61 -10.69 -8.77
C ILE A 116 -6.64 -11.08 -7.71
N THR A 117 -6.17 -11.53 -6.55
CA THR A 117 -7.01 -11.93 -5.40
C THR A 117 -6.62 -11.13 -4.16
N HIS A 118 -7.38 -11.34 -3.07
CA HIS A 118 -7.09 -10.68 -1.80
C HIS A 118 -6.14 -11.57 -0.97
N PRO A 119 -4.89 -11.15 -0.70
CA PRO A 119 -3.83 -12.02 -0.13
C PRO A 119 -3.96 -12.32 1.37
N GLY A 120 -5.14 -12.04 1.91
CA GLY A 120 -5.47 -12.11 3.33
C GLY A 120 -6.82 -12.79 3.56
N ILE A 121 -7.41 -13.35 2.52
CA ILE A 121 -8.74 -13.97 2.50
C ILE A 121 -8.67 -15.19 1.58
N LYS A 122 -8.64 -16.37 2.20
CA LYS A 122 -8.52 -17.65 1.49
C LYS A 122 -9.52 -17.77 0.34
N ASN A 123 -9.03 -18.06 -0.86
CA ASN A 123 -9.90 -18.42 -1.96
C ASN A 123 -10.39 -19.88 -1.82
N THR A 124 -11.66 -20.06 -1.47
CA THR A 124 -12.24 -21.40 -1.27
C THR A 124 -12.41 -22.19 -2.59
N TRP A 125 -12.29 -21.54 -3.76
CA TRP A 125 -12.28 -22.25 -5.05
C TRP A 125 -10.95 -22.95 -5.34
N ALA A 126 -9.88 -22.64 -4.59
CA ALA A 126 -8.62 -23.37 -4.60
C ALA A 126 -8.72 -24.79 -3.97
N SER A 127 -9.94 -25.28 -3.72
CA SER A 127 -10.23 -26.68 -3.36
C SER A 127 -9.93 -27.69 -4.49
N SER A 128 -9.51 -27.24 -5.68
CA SER A 128 -8.76 -28.11 -6.59
C SER A 128 -7.34 -28.21 -6.05
N PRO A 129 -6.83 -29.40 -5.69
CA PRO A 129 -5.49 -29.53 -5.18
C PRO A 129 -4.55 -28.90 -6.21
N VAL A 130 -3.88 -27.80 -5.84
CA VAL A 130 -2.62 -27.44 -6.46
C VAL A 130 -1.81 -28.74 -6.51
N PRO A 131 -1.20 -29.13 -7.64
CA PRO A 131 -0.26 -30.23 -7.63
C PRO A 131 0.71 -29.92 -6.51
N ASP A 132 0.70 -30.79 -5.50
CA ASP A 132 1.59 -30.74 -4.35
C ASP A 132 2.94 -30.21 -4.84
N LYS A 133 3.41 -29.09 -4.27
CA LYS A 133 4.84 -28.82 -4.27
C LYS A 133 5.43 -29.93 -3.40
N SER A 134 5.49 -31.15 -3.96
CA SER A 134 6.17 -32.26 -3.37
C SER A 134 7.56 -31.75 -3.01
N PRO A 135 8.07 -32.06 -1.81
CA PRO A 135 9.42 -31.66 -1.45
C PRO A 135 10.34 -32.15 -2.55
N SER A 136 11.11 -31.22 -3.13
CA SER A 136 12.23 -31.55 -4.02
C SER A 136 12.97 -32.75 -3.42
N PRO A 137 13.29 -33.80 -4.21
CA PRO A 137 14.01 -34.95 -3.67
C PRO A 137 15.32 -34.44 -3.06
N SER A 138 15.51 -34.75 -1.77
CA SER A 138 16.77 -34.48 -1.07
C SER A 138 17.94 -34.99 -1.91
N PRO A 139 19.09 -34.29 -1.96
CA PRO A 139 20.25 -34.81 -2.67
C PRO A 139 20.66 -36.15 -2.03
N SER A 140 20.66 -37.22 -2.83
CA SER A 140 21.19 -38.52 -2.44
C SER A 140 22.61 -38.37 -1.87
N PRO A 141 22.98 -39.08 -0.79
CA PRO A 141 24.36 -39.09 -0.32
C PRO A 141 25.27 -39.68 -1.40
N SER A 142 26.34 -38.95 -1.72
CA SER A 142 27.39 -39.43 -2.62
C SER A 142 28.05 -40.68 -2.03
N PRO A 143 28.28 -41.75 -2.81
CA PRO A 143 29.04 -42.89 -2.33
C PRO A 143 30.52 -42.50 -2.13
N SER A 144 31.09 -42.94 -1.01
CA SER A 144 32.53 -42.86 -0.70
C SER A 144 33.34 -43.90 -1.45
#